data_AF-A0A699J1J2-F1
#
_entry.id   AF-A0A699J1J2-F1
#
_cell.length_a   1.000
_cell.length_b   1.000
_cell.length_c   1.000
_cell.angle_alpha   90.00
_cell.angle_beta   90.00
_cell.angle_gamma   90.00
#
_symmetry.space_group_name_H-M   'P 1'
#
loop_
_entity.id
_entity.type
_entity.pdbx_description
1 polymer ?
#
loop_
_entity_poly.entity_id
_entity_poly.type
_entity_poly.pdbx_seq_one_letter_code
_entity_poly.pdbx_strand_id
1 'polypeptide(L)'
;MLMCRLPSHTSCWFLLCFVTLQLPDICCKPHQGDLLYVGKELVKETMPLQSGSRLYHLHGLRQSTWYEVKISYPASVRDLDLPVKRQRKLLNTEKLIFKNDDAEFENRKSGTCVVLTVEPEGVVAIPNAKEREMVVYNI
;
A
#
# COMPACT_ATOMS: atom_id res chain seq x y z
N MET A 1 4.64 -35.54 4.11
CA MET A 1 3.46 -36.06 4.82
C MET A 1 3.41 -35.46 6.22
N LEU A 2 2.65 -34.38 6.40
CA LEU A 2 1.90 -34.14 7.64
C LEU A 2 0.78 -33.15 7.30
N MET A 3 -0.42 -33.70 7.14
CA MET A 3 -1.67 -32.97 7.02
C MET A 3 -2.13 -32.59 8.42
N CYS A 4 -2.21 -31.31 8.74
CA CYS A 4 -2.97 -30.84 9.89
C CYS A 4 -4.36 -30.42 9.41
N ARG A 5 -5.33 -31.34 9.48
CA ARG A 5 -6.75 -30.99 9.49
C ARG A 5 -7.09 -30.44 10.87
N LEU A 6 -7.54 -29.18 10.93
CA LEU A 6 -8.26 -28.62 12.07
C LEU A 6 -9.61 -28.09 11.57
N PRO A 7 -10.74 -28.51 12.15
CA PRO A 7 -12.05 -27.98 11.82
C PRO A 7 -12.36 -26.80 12.74
N SER A 8 -12.40 -25.58 12.20
CA SER A 8 -13.14 -24.48 12.83
C SER A 8 -13.42 -23.39 11.79
N HIS A 9 -14.67 -22.93 11.79
CA HIS A 9 -15.22 -21.90 10.91
C HIS A 9 -14.41 -20.59 10.97
N THR A 10 -14.46 -19.85 9.86
CA THR A 10 -13.86 -18.52 9.60
C THR A 10 -12.39 -18.50 9.17
N SER A 11 -12.16 -18.79 7.89
CA SER A 11 -10.93 -18.39 7.18
C SER A 11 -11.05 -16.93 6.75
N CYS A 12 -10.09 -16.09 7.15
CA CYS A 12 -9.98 -14.68 6.80
C CYS A 12 -8.70 -14.51 5.97
N TRP A 13 -8.78 -13.81 4.83
CA TRP A 13 -7.58 -13.43 4.09
C TRP A 13 -6.96 -12.22 4.76
N PHE A 14 -5.66 -12.31 5.05
CA PHE A 14 -4.87 -11.17 5.49
C PHE A 14 -4.24 -10.53 4.25
N LEU A 15 -4.35 -9.20 4.17
CA LEU A 15 -3.69 -8.40 3.16
C LEU A 15 -2.41 -7.86 3.76
N LEU A 16 -1.30 -8.04 3.06
CA LEU A 16 -0.04 -7.39 3.40
C LEU A 16 0.23 -6.31 2.35
N CYS A 17 0.17 -5.06 2.78
CA CYS A 17 0.72 -3.96 2.01
C CYS A 17 2.10 -3.66 2.57
N PHE A 18 3.09 -3.39 1.73
CA PHE A 18 4.40 -2.93 2.15
C PHE A 18 4.78 -1.66 1.41
N VAL A 19 5.43 -0.74 2.13
CA VAL A 19 5.86 0.57 1.61
C VAL A 19 7.37 0.62 1.68
N THR A 20 8.00 0.89 0.54
CA THR A 20 9.46 0.98 0.46
C THR A 20 9.88 2.34 -0.09
N LEU A 21 10.95 2.90 0.47
CA LEU A 21 11.60 4.10 -0.06
C LEU A 21 12.54 3.68 -1.19
N GLN A 22 12.45 4.31 -2.36
CA GLN A 22 13.40 4.09 -3.45
C GLN A 22 14.16 5.38 -3.75
N LEU A 23 15.50 5.25 -3.78
CA LEU A 23 16.44 6.31 -4.14
C LEU A 23 16.71 6.30 -5.66
N PRO A 24 17.15 7.43 -6.23
CA PRO A 24 16.93 7.74 -7.64
C PRO A 24 17.68 6.95 -8.70
N ASP A 25 18.63 6.08 -8.36
CA ASP A 25 19.39 5.32 -9.38
C ASP A 25 18.52 4.33 -10.19
N ILE A 26 17.26 4.10 -9.78
CA ILE A 26 16.32 3.14 -10.41
C ILE A 26 15.05 3.84 -10.98
N CYS A 27 15.00 5.17 -11.05
CA CYS A 27 13.81 5.85 -11.56
C CYS A 27 13.72 5.82 -13.10
N CYS A 28 13.07 4.76 -13.62
CA CYS A 28 12.51 4.73 -14.96
C CYS A 28 11.52 5.89 -15.14
N LYS A 29 11.95 6.93 -15.87
CA LYS A 29 11.19 8.08 -16.43
C LYS A 29 10.06 8.68 -15.55
N PRO A 30 10.10 9.99 -15.24
CA PRO A 30 9.08 10.72 -14.46
C PRO A 30 7.67 10.82 -15.10
N HIS A 31 7.39 10.04 -16.14
CA HIS A 31 6.12 10.03 -16.86
C HIS A 31 5.20 8.85 -16.51
N GLN A 32 5.60 7.94 -15.60
CA GLN A 32 4.86 6.70 -15.34
C GLN A 32 4.50 6.45 -13.86
N GLY A 33 4.61 7.47 -12.99
CA GLY A 33 4.25 7.37 -11.57
C GLY A 33 3.33 8.50 -11.12
N ASP A 34 2.47 8.21 -10.14
CA ASP A 34 1.53 9.18 -9.58
C ASP A 34 2.25 10.18 -8.65
N LEU A 35 1.67 11.36 -8.44
CA LEU A 35 2.24 12.41 -7.60
C LEU A 35 1.66 12.37 -6.19
N LEU A 36 2.53 12.31 -5.17
CA LEU A 36 2.16 12.40 -3.77
C LEU A 36 2.75 13.67 -3.15
N TYR A 37 1.88 14.61 -2.81
CA TYR A 37 2.30 15.89 -2.22
C TYR A 37 2.32 15.81 -0.70
N VAL A 38 3.35 16.40 -0.09
CA VAL A 38 3.41 16.57 1.37
C VAL A 38 2.13 17.27 1.85
N GLY A 39 1.46 16.62 2.81
CA GLY A 39 0.23 17.13 3.43
C GLY A 39 -1.05 16.94 2.59
N LYS A 40 -0.99 16.24 1.46
CA LYS A 40 -2.19 15.86 0.68
C LYS A 40 -2.34 14.34 0.66
N GLU A 41 -3.39 13.86 1.31
CA GLU A 41 -3.80 12.45 1.28
C GLU A 41 -4.46 12.12 -0.06
N LEU A 42 -4.07 11.00 -0.67
CA LEU A 42 -4.80 10.35 -1.75
C LEU A 42 -5.80 9.36 -1.15
N VAL A 43 -7.06 9.46 -1.54
CA VAL A 43 -8.17 8.76 -0.87
C VAL A 43 -8.86 7.79 -1.83
N LYS A 44 -9.13 6.58 -1.36
CA LYS A 44 -9.78 5.51 -2.13
C LYS A 44 -9.04 5.14 -3.43
N GLU A 45 -7.71 5.19 -3.39
CA GLU A 45 -6.88 4.65 -4.45
C GLU A 45 -7.10 3.14 -4.59
N THR A 46 -6.97 2.64 -5.81
CA THR A 46 -7.17 1.22 -6.12
C THR A 46 -5.95 0.62 -6.80
N MET A 47 -5.62 -0.62 -6.45
CA MET A 47 -4.54 -1.36 -7.10
C MET A 47 -4.92 -2.85 -7.22
N PRO A 48 -4.45 -3.59 -8.24
CA PRO A 48 -4.68 -5.02 -8.32
C PRO A 48 -4.21 -5.73 -7.05
N LEU A 49 -5.01 -6.67 -6.55
CA LEU A 49 -4.63 -7.49 -5.40
C LEU A 49 -3.49 -8.44 -5.76
N GLN A 50 -3.52 -8.96 -6.99
CA GLN A 50 -2.52 -9.88 -7.53
C GLN A 50 -1.41 -9.07 -8.20
N SER A 51 -0.19 -9.14 -7.66
CA SER A 51 0.99 -8.43 -8.18
C SER A 51 0.83 -6.91 -8.30
N GLY A 52 0.10 -6.31 -7.37
CA GLY A 52 -0.10 -4.86 -7.34
C GLY A 52 1.17 -4.13 -6.91
N SER A 53 1.70 -3.25 -7.76
CA SER A 53 2.75 -2.31 -7.39
C SER A 53 2.48 -0.95 -8.02
N ARG A 54 2.70 0.12 -7.25
CA ARG A 54 2.56 1.50 -7.71
C ARG A 54 3.68 2.38 -7.16
N LEU A 55 4.23 3.22 -8.04
CA LEU A 55 5.26 4.19 -7.73
C LEU A 55 4.64 5.58 -7.56
N TYR A 56 5.00 6.24 -6.46
CA TYR A 56 4.62 7.61 -6.14
C TYR A 56 5.85 8.51 -6.06
N HIS A 57 5.86 9.58 -6.83
CA HIS A 57 6.87 10.63 -6.73
C HIS A 57 6.49 11.59 -5.61
N LEU A 58 7.38 11.76 -4.63
CA LEU A 58 7.16 12.66 -3.52
C LEU A 58 7.45 14.10 -3.93
N HIS A 59 6.51 15.00 -3.67
CA HIS A 59 6.63 16.41 -4.02
C HIS A 59 6.40 17.32 -2.81
N GLY A 60 7.15 18.42 -2.73
CA GLY A 60 7.08 19.37 -1.63
C GLY A 60 7.92 18.98 -0.40
N LEU A 61 8.90 18.09 -0.56
CA LEU A 61 9.88 17.77 0.47
C LEU A 61 10.83 18.97 0.69
N ARG A 62 11.16 19.23 1.96
CA ARG A 62 12.15 20.21 2.41
C ARG A 62 13.40 19.46 2.84
N GLN A 63 14.55 20.09 2.66
CA GLN A 63 15.83 19.52 3.09
C GLN A 63 15.88 19.37 4.62
N SER A 64 16.65 18.39 5.07
CA SER A 64 16.91 18.04 6.47
C SER A 64 15.65 17.88 7.32
N THR A 65 14.54 17.50 6.70
CA THR A 65 13.22 17.36 7.34
C THR A 65 12.81 15.89 7.37
N TRP A 66 12.26 15.45 8.49
CA TRP A 66 11.67 14.11 8.64
C TRP A 66 10.27 14.06 8.05
N TYR A 67 10.00 12.98 7.33
CA TYR A 67 8.72 12.70 6.70
C TYR A 67 8.21 11.32 7.10
N GLU A 68 6.88 11.21 7.19
CA GLU A 68 6.16 9.95 7.37
C GLU A 68 5.22 9.78 6.18
N VAL A 69 5.34 8.65 5.48
CA VAL A 69 4.34 8.17 4.54
C VAL A 69 3.54 7.10 5.25
N LYS A 70 2.21 7.26 5.27
CA LYS A 70 1.31 6.38 6.00
C LYS A 70 0.23 5.88 5.08
N ILE A 71 0.11 4.56 5.00
CA ILE A 71 -0.89 3.91 4.17
C ILE A 71 -1.93 3.28 5.08
N SER A 72 -3.18 3.36 4.67
CA SER A 72 -4.28 2.69 5.37
C SER A 72 -5.15 1.91 4.40
N TYR A 73 -5.52 0.69 4.79
CA TYR A 73 -6.32 -0.22 3.97
C TYR A 73 -7.23 -1.07 4.85
N PRO A 74 -8.36 -1.59 4.34
CA PRO A 74 -9.27 -2.45 5.08
C PRO A 74 -8.58 -3.67 5.69
N ALA A 75 -8.75 -3.89 6.99
CA ALA A 75 -8.17 -5.06 7.68
C ALA A 75 -8.81 -6.40 7.26
N SER A 76 -10.00 -6.37 6.65
CA SER A 76 -10.63 -7.57 6.08
C SER A 76 -11.23 -7.29 4.71
N VAL A 77 -11.18 -8.32 3.87
CA VAL A 77 -11.53 -8.30 2.45
C VAL A 77 -13.01 -8.59 2.20
N ARG A 78 -13.82 -8.84 3.26
CA ARG A 78 -15.24 -9.16 3.10
C ARG A 78 -16.03 -7.98 2.51
N ASP A 79 -16.93 -8.32 1.59
CA ASP A 79 -17.64 -7.45 0.65
C ASP A 79 -18.09 -6.11 1.22
N LEU A 80 -17.78 -5.06 0.44
CA LEU A 80 -18.23 -3.69 0.64
C LEU A 80 -19.68 -3.45 0.19
N ASP A 81 -20.40 -4.47 -0.27
CA ASP A 81 -21.72 -4.32 -0.90
C ASP A 81 -22.92 -4.52 0.03
N LEU A 82 -22.69 -4.78 1.32
CA LEU A 82 -23.76 -4.62 2.30
C LEU A 82 -23.80 -3.16 2.77
N PRO A 83 -24.98 -2.51 2.83
CA PRO A 83 -25.11 -1.19 3.45
C PRO A 83 -24.88 -1.33 4.95
N VAL A 84 -23.61 -1.44 5.34
CA VAL A 84 -23.17 -1.60 6.73
C VAL A 84 -23.38 -0.25 7.41
N LYS A 85 -24.53 -0.13 8.06
CA LYS A 85 -24.83 0.86 9.09
C LYS A 85 -23.58 1.12 9.94
N ARG A 86 -22.96 2.30 9.80
CA ARG A 86 -22.11 2.98 10.80
C ARG A 86 -21.32 2.07 11.76
N GLN A 87 -20.64 1.03 11.27
CA GLN A 87 -19.73 0.24 12.09
C GLN A 87 -18.31 0.75 11.84
N ARG A 88 -17.58 1.01 12.93
CA ARG A 88 -16.16 1.38 12.88
C ARG A 88 -15.41 0.25 12.17
N LYS A 89 -14.97 0.50 10.94
CA LYS A 89 -14.20 -0.47 10.16
C LYS A 89 -12.75 -0.40 10.60
N LEU A 90 -12.20 -1.52 11.06
CA LEU A 90 -10.78 -1.61 11.39
C LEU A 90 -9.96 -1.47 10.10
N LEU A 91 -9.02 -0.53 10.09
CA LEU A 91 -8.06 -0.35 9.01
C LEU A 91 -6.70 -0.83 9.49
N ASN A 92 -6.01 -1.60 8.65
CA ASN A 92 -4.60 -1.85 8.81
C ASN A 92 -3.84 -0.61 8.32
N THR A 93 -2.68 -0.35 8.92
CA THR A 93 -1.84 0.79 8.58
C THR A 93 -0.39 0.40 8.51
N GLU A 94 0.30 0.88 7.48
CA GLU A 94 1.75 0.81 7.36
C GLU A 94 2.34 2.20 7.38
N LYS A 95 3.55 2.33 7.91
CA LYS A 95 4.26 3.60 7.97
C LYS A 95 5.72 3.46 7.55
N LEU A 96 6.18 4.43 6.77
CA LEU A 96 7.56 4.59 6.36
C LEU A 96 8.03 5.97 6.81
N ILE A 97 9.07 6.01 7.64
CA ILE A 97 9.66 7.26 8.13
C ILE A 97 11.04 7.41 7.51
N PHE A 98 11.31 8.56 6.91
CA PHE A 98 12.60 8.87 6.32
C PHE A 98 12.95 10.35 6.51
N LYS A 99 14.24 10.66 6.45
CA LYS A 99 14.74 12.03 6.50
C LYS A 99 15.22 12.43 5.12
N ASN A 100 14.78 13.59 4.63
CA ASN A 100 15.22 14.13 3.35
C ASN A 100 16.55 14.89 3.53
N ASP A 101 17.63 14.15 3.77
CA ASP A 101 18.92 14.70 4.20
C ASP A 101 19.91 14.98 3.08
N ASP A 102 19.55 14.69 1.83
CA ASP A 102 20.56 14.66 0.79
C ASP A 102 20.90 16.03 0.20
N ALA A 103 22.10 16.51 0.52
CA ALA A 103 22.81 17.58 -0.16
C ALA A 103 23.29 17.19 -1.59
N GLU A 104 23.20 15.90 -1.95
CA GLU A 104 23.67 15.37 -3.24
C GLU A 104 22.55 15.31 -4.32
N PHE A 105 21.28 15.50 -3.92
CA PHE A 105 20.11 15.47 -4.83
C PHE A 105 19.96 16.75 -5.67
N GLU A 106 20.69 17.82 -5.34
CA GLU A 106 20.66 19.08 -6.11
C GLU A 106 21.23 18.93 -7.52
N ASN A 107 22.04 17.89 -7.79
CA ASN A 107 22.71 17.70 -9.08
C ASN A 107 22.07 16.65 -9.99
N ARG A 108 21.15 15.82 -9.47
CA ARG A 108 20.39 14.84 -10.25
C ARG A 108 18.90 15.15 -10.11
N LYS A 109 18.25 15.45 -11.24
CA LYS A 109 16.82 15.81 -11.38
C LYS A 109 15.82 14.72 -10.96
N SER A 110 16.24 13.80 -10.10
CA SER A 110 15.56 12.56 -9.75
C SER A 110 15.11 12.66 -8.30
N GLY A 111 13.84 13.02 -8.12
CA GLY A 111 13.23 13.17 -6.80
C GLY A 111 13.06 11.85 -6.04
N THR A 112 12.77 11.94 -4.75
CA THR A 112 12.47 10.80 -3.88
C THR A 112 11.16 10.13 -4.30
N CYS A 113 11.16 8.80 -4.36
CA CYS A 113 9.97 8.01 -4.69
C CYS A 113 9.67 6.99 -3.60
N VAL A 114 8.39 6.66 -3.45
CA VAL A 114 7.96 5.50 -2.66
C VAL A 114 7.26 4.50 -3.57
N VAL A 115 7.53 3.23 -3.33
CA VAL A 115 6.85 2.13 -4.00
C VAL A 115 5.96 1.42 -2.99
N LEU A 116 4.68 1.38 -3.33
CA LEU A 116 3.67 0.60 -2.64
C LEU A 116 3.52 -0.72 -3.37
N THR A 117 3.68 -1.83 -2.65
CA THR A 117 3.44 -3.17 -3.16
C THR A 117 2.40 -3.86 -2.30
N VAL A 118 1.51 -4.61 -2.94
CA VAL A 118 0.45 -5.38 -2.29
C VAL A 118 0.64 -6.84 -2.63
N GLU A 119 0.70 -7.66 -1.59
CA GLU A 119 0.77 -9.12 -1.72
C GLU A 119 -0.35 -9.76 -0.90
N PRO A 120 -1.10 -10.72 -1.49
CA PRO A 120 -2.08 -11.49 -0.75
C PRO A 120 -1.34 -12.49 0.16
N GLU A 121 -1.66 -12.49 1.46
CA GLU A 121 -1.07 -13.44 2.41
C GLU A 121 -1.78 -14.81 2.33
N GLY A 122 -1.45 -15.59 1.30
CA GLY A 122 -1.75 -17.02 1.22
C GLY A 122 -3.22 -17.45 1.08
N VAL A 123 -3.42 -18.64 0.53
CA VAL A 123 -4.74 -19.21 0.19
C VAL A 123 -5.29 -20.04 1.35
N VAL A 124 -6.48 -19.66 1.84
CA VAL A 124 -7.54 -20.66 2.09
C VAL A 124 -8.80 -20.14 1.42
N ALA A 125 -9.02 -20.62 0.20
CA ALA A 125 -10.20 -20.30 -0.58
C ALA A 125 -11.45 -20.79 0.18
N ILE A 126 -12.39 -19.89 0.41
CA ILE A 126 -13.77 -20.31 0.66
C ILE A 126 -14.25 -20.96 -0.65
N PRO A 127 -14.64 -22.24 -0.65
CA PRO A 127 -15.14 -22.88 -1.85
C PRO A 127 -16.31 -22.05 -2.42
N ASN A 128 -16.23 -21.69 -3.71
CA ASN A 128 -17.25 -20.94 -4.45
C ASN A 128 -17.40 -19.44 -4.15
N ALA A 129 -16.47 -18.80 -3.43
CA ALA A 129 -16.44 -17.33 -3.30
C ALA A 129 -15.58 -16.70 -4.40
N LYS A 130 -16.07 -15.61 -5.02
CA LYS A 130 -15.27 -14.83 -5.98
C LYS A 130 -14.18 -14.07 -5.21
N GLU A 131 -12.93 -14.25 -5.62
CA GLU A 131 -11.79 -13.48 -5.12
C GLU A 131 -11.93 -12.00 -5.50
N ARG A 132 -11.58 -11.10 -4.58
CA ARG A 132 -11.54 -9.66 -4.86
C ARG A 132 -10.31 -9.33 -5.71
N GLU A 133 -10.53 -8.66 -6.83
CA GLU A 133 -9.47 -8.40 -7.81
C GLU A 133 -8.64 -7.14 -7.49
N MET A 134 -9.14 -6.22 -6.65
CA MET A 134 -8.49 -4.94 -6.34
C MET A 134 -8.51 -4.62 -4.83
N VAL A 135 -7.42 -4.05 -4.30
CA VAL A 135 -7.38 -3.43 -2.98
C VAL A 135 -7.75 -1.95 -3.07
N VAL A 136 -8.37 -1.41 -2.01
CA VAL A 136 -8.62 0.04 -1.85
C VAL A 136 -7.78 0.54 -0.67
N TYR A 137 -7.08 1.65 -0.84
CA TYR A 137 -6.23 2.25 0.20
C TYR A 137 -6.27 3.78 0.16
N ASN A 138 -5.77 4.37 1.24
CA ASN A 138 -5.37 5.78 1.28
C ASN A 138 -3.87 5.87 1.55
N ILE A 139 -3.22 6.92 1.04
CA ILE A 139 -1.78 7.18 1.20
C ILE A 139 -1.50 8.68 1.39
#